data_AF-A0AAP8HT55-F1
#
_entry.id   AF-A0AAP8HT55-F1
#
_cell.length_a   1.000
_cell.length_b   1.000
_cell.length_c   1.000
_cell.angle_alpha   90.00
_cell.angle_beta   90.00
_cell.angle_gamma   90.00
#
_symmetry.space_group_name_H-M   'P 1'
#
loop_
_entity.id
_entity.type
_entity.pdbx_description
1 polymer ?
#
loop_
_entity_poly.entity_id
_entity_poly.type
_entity_poly.pdbx_seq_one_letter_code
_entity_poly.pdbx_strand_id
1 'polypeptide(L)'
;VTASGLMVLMTLMLIFVYLLFAVLPLFKPASLSQAQPLPFTVSAPALALGMDVQQRVGYRIDAQGAGQFYRLTPAPSGQAQTPLAQQTLLAK
;
A
#
# COMPACT_ATOMS: atom_id res chain seq x y z
N VAL A 1 -0.83 -12.73 -54.08
CA VAL A 1 -1.86 -12.44 -53.04
C VAL A 1 -1.78 -13.37 -51.82
N THR A 2 -1.24 -14.59 -51.94
CA THR A 2 -1.09 -15.56 -50.84
C THR A 2 -0.08 -15.13 -49.76
N ALA A 3 1.06 -14.52 -50.16
CA ALA A 3 2.10 -14.11 -49.21
C ALA A 3 1.65 -12.99 -48.25
N SER A 4 0.83 -12.04 -48.72
CA SER A 4 0.32 -10.95 -47.87
C SER A 4 -0.73 -11.43 -46.87
N GLY A 5 -1.59 -12.38 -47.26
CA GLY A 5 -2.57 -12.99 -46.34
C GLY A 5 -1.89 -13.77 -45.20
N LEU A 6 -0.81 -14.49 -45.50
CA LEU A 6 -0.07 -15.25 -44.50
C LEU A 6 0.61 -14.34 -43.46
N MET A 7 1.19 -13.21 -43.88
CA MET A 7 1.80 -12.23 -42.97
C MET A 7 0.77 -11.61 -42.02
N VAL A 8 -0.42 -11.28 -42.53
CA VAL A 8 -1.52 -10.77 -41.70
C VAL A 8 -1.96 -11.80 -40.67
N LEU A 9 -2.14 -13.06 -41.09
CA LEU A 9 -2.52 -14.15 -40.18
C LEU A 9 -1.47 -14.37 -39.09
N MET A 10 -0.18 -14.37 -39.45
CA MET A 10 0.94 -14.47 -38.50
C MET A 10 0.90 -13.33 -37.49
N THR A 11 0.65 -12.11 -37.96
CA THR A 11 0.56 -10.91 -37.11
C THR A 11 -0.61 -10.99 -36.15
N LEU A 12 -1.80 -11.39 -36.63
CA LEU A 12 -2.98 -11.58 -35.78
C LEU A 12 -2.76 -12.68 -34.74
N MET A 13 -2.08 -13.77 -35.10
CA MET A 13 -1.72 -14.81 -34.14
C MET A 13 -0.77 -14.28 -33.05
N LEU A 14 0.25 -13.51 -33.44
CA LEU A 14 1.16 -12.87 -32.47
C LEU A 14 0.42 -11.91 -31.54
N ILE A 15 -0.46 -11.06 -32.10
CA ILE A 15 -1.28 -10.15 -31.32
C ILE A 15 -2.19 -10.93 -30.37
N PHE A 16 -2.80 -12.02 -30.82
CA PHE A 16 -3.65 -12.85 -29.97
C PHE A 16 -2.89 -13.42 -28.76
N VAL A 17 -1.69 -13.98 -28.99
CA VAL A 17 -0.83 -14.48 -27.90
C VAL A 17 -0.40 -13.35 -26.97
N TYR A 18 -0.07 -12.18 -27.52
CA TYR A 18 0.26 -11.00 -26.74
C TYR A 18 -0.90 -10.58 -25.83
N LEU A 19 -2.12 -10.54 -26.36
CA LEU A 19 -3.30 -10.18 -25.59
C LEU A 19 -3.56 -11.20 -24.48
N LEU A 20 -3.43 -12.51 -24.76
CA LEU A 20 -3.56 -13.55 -23.73
C LEU A 20 -2.57 -13.31 -22.57
N PHE A 21 -1.31 -13.00 -22.88
CA PHE A 21 -0.30 -12.69 -21.87
C PHE A 21 -0.64 -11.42 -21.06
N ALA A 22 -1.09 -10.37 -21.73
CA ALA A 22 -1.40 -9.09 -21.08
C ALA A 22 -2.60 -9.17 -20.13
N VAL A 23 -3.59 -10.03 -20.42
CA VAL A 23 -4.80 -10.17 -19.59
C VAL A 23 -4.66 -11.19 -18.47
N LEU A 24 -3.76 -12.18 -18.59
CA LEU A 24 -3.47 -13.14 -17.50
C LEU A 24 -3.26 -12.48 -16.12
N PRO A 25 -2.47 -11.39 -15.95
CA PRO A 25 -2.29 -10.76 -14.65
C PRO A 25 -3.57 -10.10 -14.09
N LEU A 26 -4.55 -9.72 -14.91
CA LEU A 26 -5.80 -9.10 -14.44
C LEU A 26 -6.65 -10.10 -13.64
N PHE A 27 -6.46 -11.39 -13.85
CA PHE A 27 -7.17 -12.44 -13.11
C PHE A 27 -6.50 -12.84 -11.80
N LYS A 28 -5.35 -12.24 -11.44
CA LYS A 28 -4.72 -12.52 -10.14
C LYS A 28 -5.61 -11.99 -9.01
N PRO A 29 -5.97 -12.82 -8.01
CA PRO A 29 -6.81 -12.38 -6.90
C PRO A 29 -6.09 -11.30 -6.08
N ALA A 30 -6.86 -10.36 -5.54
CA ALA A 30 -6.33 -9.40 -4.57
C ALA A 30 -5.91 -10.16 -3.30
N SER A 31 -4.62 -10.14 -2.97
CA SER A 31 -4.11 -10.74 -1.74
C SER A 31 -3.98 -9.70 -0.64
N LEU A 32 -4.66 -9.92 0.49
CA LEU A 32 -4.38 -9.21 1.74
C LEU A 32 -3.32 -10.02 2.50
N SER A 33 -2.10 -9.50 2.57
CA SER A 33 -1.07 -10.09 3.45
C SER A 33 -1.34 -9.67 4.90
N GLN A 34 -1.03 -10.54 5.86
CA GLN A 34 -1.05 -10.15 7.27
C GLN A 34 -0.04 -9.01 7.46
N ALA A 35 -0.55 -7.85 7.87
CA ALA A 35 0.31 -6.73 8.21
C ALA A 35 1.19 -7.14 9.39
N GLN A 36 2.49 -6.91 9.28
CA GLN A 36 3.42 -7.19 10.37
C GLN A 36 3.03 -6.33 11.58
N PRO A 37 2.71 -6.93 12.74
CA PRO A 37 2.34 -6.17 13.92
C PRO A 37 3.52 -5.30 14.31
N LEU A 38 3.30 -3.99 14.36
CA LEU A 38 4.31 -3.03 14.75
C LEU A 38 4.17 -2.82 16.26
N PRO A 39 5.13 -3.29 17.09
CA PRO A 39 5.03 -3.15 18.53
C PRO A 39 5.21 -1.68 18.91
N PHE A 40 4.19 -1.09 19.53
CA PHE A 40 4.24 0.27 20.06
C PHE A 40 4.07 0.24 21.57
N THR A 41 4.90 1.00 22.29
CA THR A 41 4.65 1.30 23.70
C THR A 41 3.53 2.34 23.77
N VAL A 42 2.31 1.87 24.03
CA VAL A 42 1.10 2.69 24.22
C VAL A 42 0.84 2.87 25.71
N SER A 43 0.55 4.09 26.14
CA SER A 43 0.12 4.38 27.52
C SER A 43 -1.40 4.21 27.71
N ALA A 44 -2.17 4.41 26.63
CA ALA A 44 -3.63 4.38 26.64
C ALA A 44 -4.19 3.72 25.36
N PRO A 45 -5.41 3.15 25.42
CA PRO A 45 -6.11 2.63 24.24
C PRO A 45 -6.31 3.72 23.19
N ALA A 46 -6.08 3.39 21.92
CA ALA A 46 -6.38 4.30 20.82
C ALA A 46 -7.89 4.35 20.56
N LEU A 47 -8.46 5.55 20.55
CA LEU A 47 -9.83 5.82 20.14
C LEU A 47 -9.95 5.81 18.60
N ALA A 48 -8.94 6.33 17.92
CA ALA A 48 -8.85 6.33 16.46
C ALA A 48 -7.44 5.96 16.00
N LEU A 49 -7.37 5.19 14.92
CA LEU A 49 -6.13 4.79 14.26
C LEU A 49 -6.30 5.02 12.76
N GLY A 50 -5.26 5.53 12.13
CA GLY A 50 -5.28 5.76 10.69
C GLY A 50 -3.88 5.84 10.11
N MET A 51 -3.81 5.89 8.79
CA MET A 51 -2.59 6.08 8.03
C MET A 51 -2.82 7.05 6.89
N ASP A 52 -1.75 7.73 6.48
CA ASP A 52 -1.74 8.56 5.29
C ASP A 52 -1.95 7.72 4.02
N VAL A 53 -2.37 8.36 2.93
CA VAL A 53 -2.66 7.74 1.62
C VAL A 53 -1.44 7.02 1.06
N GLN A 54 -0.24 7.55 1.30
CA GLN A 54 1.02 6.92 0.89
C GLN A 54 1.49 5.83 1.86
N GLN A 55 0.74 5.56 2.94
CA GLN A 55 1.07 4.61 4.01
C GLN A 55 2.46 4.83 4.63
N ARG A 56 2.96 6.08 4.61
CA ARG A 56 4.26 6.44 5.18
C ARG A 56 4.18 6.84 6.65
N VAL A 57 3.06 7.43 7.04
CA VAL A 57 2.82 7.95 8.38
C VAL A 57 1.52 7.36 8.90
N GLY A 58 1.57 6.79 10.11
CA GLY A 58 0.41 6.36 10.86
C GLY A 58 0.13 7.37 11.97
N TYR A 59 -1.13 7.55 12.31
CA TYR A 59 -1.53 8.35 13.46
C TYR A 59 -2.45 7.54 14.36
N ARG A 60 -2.33 7.76 15.66
CA ARG A 60 -3.28 7.29 16.66
C ARG A 60 -3.75 8.46 17.49
N ILE A 61 -5.01 8.43 17.90
CA ILE A 61 -5.59 9.40 18.83
C ILE A 61 -6.06 8.61 20.03
N ASP A 62 -5.57 8.95 21.22
CA ASP A 62 -6.01 8.32 22.47
C ASP A 62 -7.30 8.96 23.02
N ALA A 63 -7.90 8.30 24.01
CA ALA A 63 -9.12 8.77 24.66
C ALA A 63 -8.94 10.11 25.41
N GLN A 64 -7.69 10.51 25.66
CA GLN A 64 -7.32 11.79 26.26
C GLN A 64 -7.21 12.90 25.21
N GLY A 65 -7.39 12.58 23.92
CA GLY A 65 -7.33 13.52 22.81
C GLY A 65 -5.90 13.85 22.38
N ALA A 66 -4.90 13.08 22.79
CA ALA A 66 -3.54 13.20 22.27
C ALA A 66 -3.38 12.37 20.99
N GLY A 67 -3.01 13.05 19.91
CA GLY A 67 -2.63 12.44 18.64
C GLY A 67 -1.13 12.14 18.63
N GLN A 68 -0.73 10.90 18.38
CA GLN A 68 0.67 10.53 18.13
C GLN A 68 0.86 10.07 16.69
N PHE A 69 1.91 10.58 16.04
CA PHE A 69 2.27 10.28 14.65
C PHE A 69 3.55 9.44 14.61
N TYR A 70 3.54 8.38 13.79
CA TYR A 70 4.62 7.41 13.66
C TYR A 70 4.98 7.20 12.21
N ARG A 71 6.27 7.00 11.92
CA ARG A 71 6.70 6.57 10.59
C ARG A 71 6.49 5.07 10.43
N LEU A 72 5.77 4.67 9.38
CA LEU A 72 5.46 3.27 9.06
C LEU A 72 6.49 2.63 8.12
N THR A 73 7.24 3.44 7.37
CA THR A 73 8.33 2.98 6.48
C THR A 73 9.71 3.26 7.08
N PRO A 74 10.71 2.38 6.85
CA PRO A 74 12.07 2.60 7.32
C PRO A 74 12.64 3.91 6.76
N ALA A 75 13.29 4.71 7.61
CA ALA A 75 14.08 5.85 7.16
C ALA A 75 15.46 5.35 6.70
N PRO A 76 16.15 6.03 5.77
CA PRO A 76 17.53 5.70 5.40
C PRO A 76 18.50 5.69 6.59
N SER A 77 18.15 6.37 7.69
CA SER A 77 18.96 6.55 8.89
C SER A 77 18.31 6.01 10.18
N GLY A 78 17.22 5.23 10.10
CA GLY A 78 16.53 4.77 11.31
C GLY A 78 15.39 3.77 11.08
N GLN A 79 15.09 3.01 12.12
CA GLN A 79 14.00 2.03 12.13
C GLN A 79 12.64 2.73 11.89
N ALA A 80 11.77 2.12 11.07
CA ALA A 80 10.33 2.42 11.13
C ALA A 80 9.91 2.27 12.59
N GLN A 81 9.14 3.23 13.15
CA GLN A 81 8.72 3.36 14.57
C GLN A 81 9.16 4.65 15.29
N THR A 82 9.92 5.55 14.66
CA THR A 82 10.27 6.81 15.33
C THR A 82 9.02 7.69 15.51
N PRO A 83 8.68 8.12 16.73
CA PRO A 83 7.60 9.07 16.94
C PRO A 83 8.00 10.38 16.25
N LEU A 84 7.17 10.83 15.31
CA LEU A 84 7.39 12.05 14.54
C LEU A 84 6.94 13.26 15.35
N ALA A 85 5.76 13.14 15.97
CA ALA A 85 5.16 14.19 16.78
C ALA A 85 4.10 13.60 17.72
N GLN A 86 3.90 14.26 18.85
CA GLN A 86 2.77 14.03 19.75
C GLN A 86 2.13 15.39 20.01
N GLN A 87 0.84 15.51 19.73
CA GLN A 87 0.11 16.76 19.90
C GLN A 87 -1.26 16.51 20.49
N THR A 88 -1.64 17.31 21.48
CA THR A 88 -2.98 17.30 22.05
C THR A 88 -3.93 17.97 21.07
N LEU A 89 -4.83 17.18 20.47
CA LEU A 89 -5.79 17.63 19.45
C LEU A 89 -7.11 18.10 20.08
N LEU A 90 -7.41 17.68 21.31
CA LEU A 90 -8.49 18.25 22.12
C LEU A 90 -7.89 19.04 23.29
N ALA A 91 -7.75 20.36 23.10
CA ALA A 91 -7.70 21.28 24.22
C ALA A 91 -9.15 21.45 24.71
N LYS A 92 -9.39 21.16 25.99
CA LYS A 92 -10.68 21.38 26.64
C LYS A 92 -10.96 22.87 26.79
#